data_AF-A0A7Y9ZDY3-F1
#
_entry.id   AF-A0A7Y9ZDY3-F1
#
_cell.length_a   1.000
_cell.length_b   1.000
_cell.length_c   1.000
_cell.angle_alpha   90.00
_cell.angle_beta   90.00
_cell.angle_gamma   90.00
#
_symmetry.space_group_name_H-M   'P 1'
#
loop_
_entity.id
_entity.type
_entity.pdbx_description
1 polymer ?
#
loop_
_entity_poly.entity_id
_entity_poly.type
_entity_poly.pdbx_seq_one_letter_code
_entity_poly.pdbx_strand_id
1 'polypeptide(L)'
;MPPTTDPGLQQRLAYLRQRRGADRFPDDEPSTGQDPTGAISLDVDASGWVITSRVEHLDGLRTPDAFTRAVRAAHTGASLARLAEAAEEKWRDRVPTPEEEERGRAIVEGRRALTVPPRPRFRPIEIPSQPVPDPGGAAYDRGFRTVRGSSRDGEVTVAASVAGGLGEITVDGDWLASTGVELAHYALREAFHDLREKGSI
;
A
#
# COMPACT_ATOMS: atom_id res chain seq x y z
N MET A 1 -7.77 -10.85 -18.57
CA MET A 1 -8.81 -10.42 -17.62
C MET A 1 -9.26 -9.03 -18.04
N PRO A 2 -10.56 -8.68 -18.02
CA PRO A 2 -10.95 -7.31 -18.32
C PRO A 2 -10.42 -6.39 -17.21
N PRO A 3 -9.89 -5.20 -17.53
CA PRO A 3 -9.50 -4.25 -16.50
C PRO A 3 -10.75 -3.92 -15.70
N THR A 4 -10.71 -4.16 -14.39
CA THR A 4 -11.78 -3.75 -13.48
C THR A 4 -11.80 -2.23 -13.52
N THR A 5 -12.67 -1.64 -14.35
CA THR A 5 -12.81 -0.19 -14.51
C THR A 5 -13.49 0.38 -13.28
N ASP A 6 -12.81 0.34 -12.13
CA ASP A 6 -13.17 1.10 -10.94
C ASP A 6 -13.11 2.58 -11.33
N PRO A 7 -14.24 3.31 -11.40
CA PRO A 7 -14.26 4.71 -11.81
C PRO A 7 -13.40 5.58 -10.89
N GLY A 8 -13.26 5.17 -9.62
CA GLY A 8 -12.42 5.83 -8.64
C GLY A 8 -10.93 5.64 -8.92
N LEU A 9 -10.51 4.53 -9.54
CA LEU A 9 -9.09 4.27 -9.84
C LEU A 9 -8.53 5.35 -10.78
N GLN A 10 -9.25 5.65 -11.86
CA GLN A 10 -8.78 6.64 -12.84
C GLN A 10 -8.66 8.04 -12.24
N GLN A 11 -9.61 8.44 -11.37
CA GLN A 11 -9.54 9.70 -10.65
C GLN A 11 -8.33 9.76 -9.69
N ARG A 12 -8.11 8.68 -8.93
CA ARG A 12 -6.97 8.56 -8.01
C ARG A 12 -5.64 8.58 -8.76
N LEU A 13 -5.51 7.85 -9.87
CA LEU A 13 -4.31 7.84 -10.70
C LEU A 13 -4.06 9.18 -11.38
N ALA A 14 -5.09 9.84 -11.90
CA ALA A 14 -4.95 11.19 -12.47
C ALA A 14 -4.40 12.17 -11.43
N TYR A 15 -4.94 12.15 -10.20
CA TYR A 15 -4.43 12.95 -9.09
C TYR A 15 -2.96 12.61 -8.75
N LEU A 16 -2.64 11.32 -8.63
CA LEU A 16 -1.29 10.86 -8.28
C LEU A 16 -0.25 11.18 -9.35
N ARG A 17 -0.58 10.97 -10.63
CA ARG A 17 0.30 11.27 -11.78
C ARG A 17 0.57 12.77 -11.88
N GLN A 18 -0.44 13.63 -11.68
CA GLN A 18 -0.27 15.08 -11.64
C GLN A 18 0.71 15.52 -10.53
N ARG A 19 0.72 14.83 -9.39
CA ARG A 19 1.50 15.24 -8.22
C ARG A 19 2.88 14.59 -8.10
N ARG A 20 3.02 13.34 -8.55
CA ARG A 20 4.23 12.52 -8.34
C ARG A 20 4.95 12.16 -9.63
N GLY A 21 4.40 12.55 -10.78
CA GLY A 21 4.89 12.23 -12.12
C GLY A 21 4.23 10.98 -12.69
N ALA A 22 3.98 11.01 -14.00
CA ALA A 22 3.39 9.88 -14.73
C ALA A 22 4.26 8.62 -14.66
N ASP A 23 5.59 8.79 -14.70
CA ASP A 23 6.57 7.70 -14.68
C ASP A 23 6.50 6.81 -13.43
N ARG A 24 5.89 7.29 -12.33
CA ARG A 24 5.71 6.50 -11.09
C ARG A 24 4.47 5.62 -11.09
N PHE A 25 3.59 5.81 -12.07
CA PHE A 25 2.33 5.07 -12.25
C PHE A 25 2.15 4.76 -13.75
N PRO A 26 3.08 3.97 -14.34
CA PRO A 26 3.13 3.74 -15.78
C PRO A 26 1.97 2.90 -16.31
N ASP A 27 1.46 1.99 -15.48
CA ASP A 27 0.31 1.14 -15.74
C ASP A 27 -0.73 1.24 -14.61
N ASP A 28 -1.83 0.51 -14.81
CA ASP A 28 -2.95 0.42 -13.89
C ASP A 28 -3.05 -0.99 -13.26
N GLU A 29 -1.98 -1.79 -13.36
CA GLU A 29 -2.01 -3.19 -12.94
C GLU A 29 -2.05 -3.32 -11.40
N PRO A 30 -2.90 -4.21 -10.86
CA PRO A 30 -2.92 -4.49 -9.45
C PRO A 30 -1.73 -5.34 -9.03
N SER A 31 -1.36 -5.23 -7.76
CA SER A 31 -0.31 -6.02 -7.14
C SER A 31 -0.86 -6.80 -5.94
N THR A 32 -0.37 -8.02 -5.74
CA THR A 32 -0.76 -8.86 -4.60
C THR A 32 0.34 -8.85 -3.56
N GLY A 33 -0.05 -8.80 -2.30
CA GLY A 33 0.85 -8.91 -1.16
C GLY A 33 0.27 -9.82 -0.09
N GLN A 34 1.16 -10.47 0.64
CA GLN A 34 0.83 -11.38 1.73
C GLN A 34 1.67 -11.03 2.95
N ASP A 35 1.10 -11.16 4.14
CA ASP A 35 1.88 -11.03 5.35
C ASP A 35 2.86 -12.22 5.50
N PRO A 36 3.95 -12.08 6.27
CA PRO A 36 4.99 -13.12 6.37
C PRO A 36 4.51 -14.47 6.90
N THR A 37 3.40 -14.51 7.64
CA THR A 37 2.85 -15.76 8.19
C THR A 37 1.91 -16.46 7.23
N GLY A 38 1.47 -15.77 6.18
CA GLY A 38 0.52 -16.27 5.20
C GLY A 38 -0.95 -16.10 5.56
N ALA A 39 -1.24 -15.52 6.74
CA ALA A 39 -2.59 -15.41 7.29
C ALA A 39 -3.51 -14.44 6.54
N ILE A 40 -2.96 -13.38 5.93
CA ILE A 40 -3.70 -12.33 5.21
C ILE A 40 -3.02 -12.05 3.87
N SER A 41 -3.82 -12.03 2.81
CA SER A 41 -3.39 -11.54 1.50
C SER A 41 -4.31 -10.41 1.01
N LEU A 42 -3.74 -9.45 0.29
CA LEU A 42 -4.44 -8.29 -0.25
C LEU A 42 -4.05 -8.08 -1.72
N ASP A 43 -5.03 -7.75 -2.55
CA ASP A 43 -4.77 -7.17 -3.87
C ASP A 43 -4.93 -5.64 -3.76
N VAL A 44 -3.96 -4.91 -4.28
CA VAL A 44 -3.87 -3.45 -4.19
C VAL A 44 -3.77 -2.87 -5.59
N ASP A 45 -4.63 -1.91 -5.92
CA ASP A 45 -4.59 -1.21 -7.21
C ASP A 45 -3.34 -0.33 -7.35
N ALA A 46 -3.10 0.15 -8.58
CA ALA A 46 -1.97 1.04 -8.85
C ALA A 46 -2.02 2.38 -8.07
N SER A 47 -3.16 2.75 -7.48
CA SER A 47 -3.26 3.92 -6.61
C SER A 47 -2.91 3.64 -5.13
N GLY A 48 -2.67 2.37 -4.78
CA GLY A 48 -2.36 1.93 -3.42
C GLY A 48 -3.59 1.55 -2.58
N TRP A 49 -4.77 1.45 -3.20
CA TRP A 49 -6.03 1.09 -2.54
C TRP A 49 -6.31 -0.41 -2.65
N VAL A 50 -6.77 -1.02 -1.55
CA VAL A 50 -7.06 -2.45 -1.48
C VAL A 50 -8.34 -2.77 -2.26
N ILE A 51 -8.23 -3.61 -3.29
CA ILE A 51 -9.34 -4.05 -4.15
C ILE A 51 -10.02 -5.29 -3.57
N THR A 52 -9.20 -6.25 -3.11
CA THR A 52 -9.63 -7.52 -2.53
C THR A 52 -8.80 -7.82 -1.29
N SER A 53 -9.36 -8.61 -0.37
CA SER A 53 -8.65 -9.09 0.81
C SER A 53 -9.06 -10.53 1.07
N ARG A 54 -8.14 -11.33 1.61
CA ARG A 54 -8.40 -12.69 2.12
C ARG A 54 -7.78 -12.87 3.48
N VAL A 55 -8.49 -13.57 4.35
CA VAL A 55 -7.99 -14.05 5.64
C VAL A 55 -7.98 -15.58 5.53
N GLU A 56 -6.80 -16.17 5.47
CA GLU A 56 -6.60 -17.61 5.29
C GLU A 56 -6.68 -18.35 6.63
N HIS A 57 -6.17 -17.74 7.70
CA HIS A 57 -6.25 -18.24 9.06
C HIS A 57 -6.08 -17.11 10.08
N LEU A 58 -6.41 -17.38 11.36
CA LEU A 58 -6.32 -16.41 12.46
C LEU A 58 -5.24 -16.75 13.50
N ASP A 59 -4.39 -17.72 13.20
CA ASP A 59 -3.30 -18.14 14.09
C ASP A 59 -2.34 -16.97 14.35
N GLY A 60 -2.19 -16.61 15.63
CA GLY A 60 -1.38 -15.45 16.04
C GLY A 60 -2.01 -14.08 15.74
N LEU A 61 -3.22 -14.02 15.17
CA LEU A 61 -3.90 -12.76 14.80
C LEU A 61 -5.06 -12.39 15.73
N ARG A 62 -5.27 -13.11 16.84
CA ARG A 62 -6.41 -12.93 17.75
C ARG A 62 -6.38 -11.65 18.60
N THR A 63 -5.46 -10.73 18.31
CA THR A 63 -5.40 -9.42 18.96
C THR A 63 -5.46 -8.31 17.91
N PRO A 64 -6.06 -7.15 18.22
CA PRO A 64 -6.13 -6.02 17.30
C PRO A 64 -4.79 -5.61 16.69
N ASP A 65 -3.73 -5.59 17.51
CA ASP A 65 -2.39 -5.22 17.07
C ASP A 65 -1.78 -6.25 16.11
N ALA A 66 -1.96 -7.54 16.38
CA ALA A 66 -1.43 -8.59 15.51
C ALA A 66 -2.15 -8.60 14.16
N PHE A 67 -3.48 -8.52 14.17
CA PHE A 67 -4.29 -8.43 12.96
C PHE A 67 -3.93 -7.19 12.13
N THR A 68 -3.87 -6.02 12.77
CA THR A 68 -3.50 -4.76 12.11
C THR A 68 -2.10 -4.83 11.49
N ARG A 69 -1.12 -5.41 12.20
CA ARG A 69 0.23 -5.59 11.66
C ARG A 69 0.23 -6.53 10.45
N ALA A 70 -0.53 -7.61 10.47
CA ALA A 70 -0.63 -8.53 9.34
C ALA A 70 -1.24 -7.85 8.11
N VAL A 71 -2.35 -7.11 8.26
CA VAL A 71 -2.96 -6.34 7.16
C VAL A 71 -1.97 -5.33 6.58
N ARG A 72 -1.24 -4.58 7.43
CA ARG A 72 -0.21 -3.63 6.97
C ARG A 72 0.96 -4.31 6.28
N ALA A 73 1.37 -5.47 6.76
CA ALA A 73 2.46 -6.24 6.16
C ALA A 73 2.06 -6.74 4.77
N ALA A 74 0.85 -7.29 4.61
CA ALA A 74 0.31 -7.67 3.32
C ALA A 74 0.22 -6.47 2.35
N HIS A 75 -0.28 -5.31 2.82
CA HIS A 75 -0.34 -4.09 2.00
C HIS A 75 1.04 -3.57 1.56
N THR A 76 2.00 -3.61 2.49
CA THR A 76 3.41 -3.26 2.20
C THR A 76 4.01 -4.26 1.21
N GLY A 77 3.72 -5.55 1.36
CA GLY A 77 4.11 -6.61 0.43
C GLY A 77 3.63 -6.32 -0.99
N ALA A 78 2.37 -5.92 -1.16
CA ALA A 78 1.82 -5.58 -2.48
C ALA A 78 2.55 -4.37 -3.10
N SER A 79 2.77 -3.33 -2.28
CA SER A 79 3.52 -2.13 -2.70
C SER A 79 4.95 -2.46 -3.13
N LEU A 80 5.62 -3.37 -2.42
CA LEU A 80 6.96 -3.84 -2.74
C LEU A 80 6.99 -4.73 -3.99
N ALA A 81 6.00 -5.61 -4.16
CA ALA A 81 5.87 -6.47 -5.34
C ALA A 81 5.79 -5.62 -6.62
N ARG A 82 4.99 -4.54 -6.60
CA ARG A 82 4.92 -3.59 -7.73
C ARG A 82 6.27 -2.92 -8.03
N LEU A 83 6.99 -2.51 -6.99
CA LEU A 83 8.31 -1.90 -7.17
C LEU A 83 9.34 -2.90 -7.68
N ALA A 84 9.23 -4.16 -7.28
CA ALA A 84 10.08 -5.25 -7.75
C ALA A 84 9.82 -5.53 -9.23
N GLU A 85 8.56 -5.62 -9.65
CA GLU A 85 8.18 -5.83 -11.06
C GLU A 85 8.68 -4.69 -11.97
N ALA A 86 8.47 -3.43 -11.56
CA ALA A 86 8.99 -2.27 -12.29
C ALA A 86 10.53 -2.26 -12.36
N ALA A 87 11.21 -2.76 -11.31
CA ALA A 87 12.65 -2.95 -11.36
C ALA A 87 13.00 -4.08 -12.34
N GLU A 88 12.41 -5.26 -12.21
CA GLU A 88 12.66 -6.41 -13.09
C GLU A 88 12.46 -6.05 -14.57
N GLU A 89 11.41 -5.30 -14.91
CA GLU A 89 11.20 -4.81 -16.28
C GLU A 89 12.35 -3.91 -16.75
N LYS A 90 12.76 -2.94 -15.93
CA LYS A 90 13.90 -2.06 -16.23
C LYS A 90 15.22 -2.82 -16.39
N TRP A 91 15.38 -3.92 -15.66
CA TRP A 91 16.60 -4.73 -15.65
C TRP A 91 16.56 -5.93 -16.61
N ARG A 92 15.40 -6.27 -17.19
CA ARG A 92 15.18 -7.46 -18.04
C ARG A 92 16.18 -7.57 -19.18
N ASP A 93 16.38 -6.48 -19.91
CA ASP A 93 17.27 -6.43 -21.08
C ASP A 93 18.64 -5.81 -20.74
N ARG A 94 18.88 -5.51 -19.47
CA ARG A 94 20.13 -4.89 -19.04
C ARG A 94 21.16 -5.96 -18.75
N VAL A 95 22.18 -6.03 -19.59
CA VAL A 95 23.39 -6.82 -19.30
C VAL A 95 24.20 -6.11 -18.22
N PRO A 96 24.40 -6.71 -17.03
CA PRO A 96 25.24 -6.12 -16.00
C PRO A 96 26.70 -6.04 -16.49
N THR A 97 27.42 -5.01 -16.05
CA THR A 97 28.86 -4.92 -16.32
C THR A 97 29.62 -5.96 -15.47
N PRO A 98 30.85 -6.37 -15.85
CA PRO A 98 31.65 -7.31 -15.05
C PRO A 98 31.86 -6.87 -13.60
N GLU A 99 31.97 -5.56 -13.35
CA GLU A 99 32.05 -5.00 -11.99
C GLU A 99 30.75 -5.14 -11.19
N GLU A 100 29.60 -5.03 -11.85
CA GLU A 100 28.29 -5.21 -11.21
C GLU A 100 28.03 -6.68 -10.90
N GLU A 101 28.45 -7.59 -11.78
CA GLU A 101 28.39 -9.04 -11.53
C GLU A 101 29.26 -9.47 -10.35
N GLU A 102 30.52 -9.03 -10.28
CA GLU A 102 31.39 -9.35 -9.14
C GLU A 102 30.85 -8.74 -7.84
N ARG A 103 30.28 -7.53 -7.92
CA ARG A 103 29.64 -6.90 -6.76
C ARG A 103 28.43 -7.70 -6.28
N GLY A 104 27.56 -8.13 -7.20
CA GLY A 104 26.40 -8.97 -6.88
C GLY A 104 26.82 -10.31 -6.27
N ARG A 105 27.80 -10.97 -6.87
CA ARG A 105 28.38 -12.22 -6.37
C ARG A 105 28.95 -12.08 -4.96
N ALA A 106 29.76 -11.04 -4.73
CA ALA A 106 30.33 -10.76 -3.41
C ALA A 106 29.26 -10.51 -2.34
N ILE A 107 28.09 -9.97 -2.71
CA ILE A 107 26.97 -9.78 -1.77
C ILE A 107 26.31 -11.12 -1.44
N VAL A 108 26.01 -11.95 -2.45
CA VAL A 108 25.39 -13.27 -2.25
C VAL A 108 26.30 -14.21 -1.45
N GLU A 109 27.60 -14.16 -1.68
CA GLU A 109 28.62 -14.93 -0.95
C GLU A 109 28.95 -14.35 0.44
N GLY A 110 28.35 -13.23 0.84
CA GLY A 110 28.59 -12.57 2.13
C GLY A 110 29.96 -11.89 2.24
N ARG A 111 30.74 -11.81 1.16
CA ARG A 111 32.01 -11.06 1.09
C ARG A 111 31.81 -9.54 1.10
N ARG A 112 30.59 -9.07 0.83
CA ARG A 112 30.23 -7.65 0.80
C ARG A 112 28.85 -7.42 1.41
N ALA A 113 28.76 -6.50 2.37
CA ALA A 113 27.48 -6.11 2.95
C ALA A 113 26.68 -5.23 1.98
N LEU A 114 25.37 -5.47 1.92
CA LEU A 114 24.43 -4.58 1.26
C LEU A 114 24.14 -3.39 2.19
N THR A 115 24.75 -2.24 1.90
CA THR A 115 24.50 -1.01 2.66
C THR A 115 23.35 -0.24 2.04
N VAL A 116 22.29 -0.01 2.81
CA VAL A 116 21.23 0.94 2.45
C VAL A 116 21.90 2.31 2.24
N PRO A 117 21.65 3.00 1.11
CA PRO A 117 22.18 4.34 0.90
C PRO A 117 21.83 5.22 2.10
N PRO A 118 22.76 6.04 2.62
CA PRO A 118 22.43 6.94 3.71
C PRO A 118 21.24 7.79 3.28
N ARG A 119 20.18 7.81 4.10
CA ARG A 119 19.05 8.70 3.86
C ARG A 119 19.64 10.10 3.66
N PRO A 120 19.33 10.81 2.56
CA PRO A 120 19.82 12.17 2.39
C PRO A 120 19.47 12.92 3.67
N ARG A 121 20.47 13.52 4.32
CA ARG A 121 20.23 14.35 5.51
C ARG A 121 19.23 15.41 5.06
N PHE A 122 18.01 15.34 5.59
CA PHE A 122 17.02 16.37 5.33
C PHE A 122 17.68 17.69 5.68
N ARG A 123 17.69 18.63 4.72
CA ARG A 123 18.06 20.00 5.07
C ARG A 123 17.12 20.44 6.18
N PRO A 124 17.60 21.19 7.19
CA PRO A 124 16.72 21.79 8.18
C PRO A 124 15.54 22.44 7.47
N ILE A 125 14.32 22.20 7.97
CA ILE A 125 13.13 22.81 7.39
C ILE A 125 13.27 24.32 7.59
N GLU A 126 13.60 25.02 6.52
CA GLU A 126 13.56 26.49 6.48
C GLU A 126 12.08 26.87 6.49
N ILE A 127 11.59 27.34 7.64
CA ILE A 127 10.24 27.86 7.75
C ILE A 127 10.17 29.13 6.91
N PRO A 128 9.36 29.17 5.83
CA PRO A 128 9.28 30.34 4.98
C PRO A 128 8.78 31.53 5.80
N SER A 129 9.50 32.65 5.72
CA SER A 129 9.12 33.91 6.40
C SER A 129 7.98 34.63 5.68
N GLN A 130 7.56 34.14 4.52
CA GLN A 130 6.40 34.61 3.78
C GLN A 130 5.35 33.50 3.67
N PRO A 131 4.06 33.85 3.54
CA PRO A 131 3.01 32.88 3.29
C PRO A 131 3.39 32.02 2.09
N VAL A 132 3.49 30.71 2.32
CA VAL A 132 3.69 29.76 1.23
C VAL A 132 2.42 29.81 0.37
N PRO A 133 2.53 30.07 -0.94
CA PRO A 133 1.38 29.98 -1.83
C PRO A 133 0.73 28.60 -1.66
N ASP A 134 -0.59 28.58 -1.49
CA ASP A 134 -1.33 27.32 -1.34
C ASP A 134 -0.98 26.39 -2.53
N PRO A 135 -0.32 25.25 -2.27
CA PRO A 135 0.21 24.38 -3.32
C PRO A 135 -0.88 23.66 -4.13
N GLY A 136 -2.16 23.92 -3.91
CA GLY A 136 -3.17 23.55 -4.91
C GLY A 136 -4.64 23.74 -4.57
N GLY A 137 -5.01 24.59 -3.61
CA GLY A 137 -6.40 24.93 -3.33
C GLY A 137 -7.26 23.70 -3.00
N ALA A 138 -8.57 23.78 -3.26
CA ALA A 138 -9.53 22.72 -2.93
C ALA A 138 -9.24 21.34 -3.58
N ALA A 139 -8.33 21.25 -4.56
CA ALA A 139 -7.87 19.98 -5.12
C ALA A 139 -6.73 19.34 -4.30
N TYR A 140 -5.88 20.15 -3.65
CA TYR A 140 -4.83 19.67 -2.75
C TYR A 140 -5.45 18.97 -1.53
N ASP A 141 -6.40 19.62 -0.87
CA ASP A 141 -7.10 19.10 0.32
C ASP A 141 -7.86 17.80 0.06
N ARG A 142 -8.41 17.64 -1.15
CA ARG A 142 -9.17 16.45 -1.53
C ARG A 142 -8.35 15.16 -1.52
N GLY A 143 -7.06 15.22 -1.91
CA GLY A 143 -6.21 14.03 -1.91
C GLY A 143 -5.74 13.58 -0.53
N PHE A 144 -5.71 14.50 0.44
CA PHE A 144 -5.39 14.19 1.85
C PHE A 144 -6.63 13.87 2.68
N ARG A 145 -7.83 14.09 2.14
CA ARG A 145 -9.07 13.71 2.81
C ARG A 145 -9.04 12.21 3.08
N THR A 146 -9.13 11.89 4.36
CA THR A 146 -9.23 10.50 4.80
C THR A 146 -10.65 10.03 4.62
N VAL A 147 -10.81 8.97 3.84
CA VAL A 147 -12.04 8.22 3.67
C VAL A 147 -12.00 7.03 4.63
N ARG A 148 -13.14 6.68 5.21
CA ARG A 148 -13.28 5.54 6.13
C ARG A 148 -14.32 4.57 5.58
N GLY A 149 -13.98 3.29 5.59
CA GLY A 149 -14.89 2.19 5.34
C GLY A 149 -15.01 1.29 6.57
N SER A 150 -16.17 0.67 6.75
CA SER A 150 -16.46 -0.22 7.87
C SER A 150 -17.14 -1.51 7.41
N SER A 151 -16.90 -2.62 8.13
CA SER A 151 -17.74 -3.81 8.01
C SER A 151 -19.19 -3.49 8.37
N ARG A 152 -20.13 -4.34 7.96
CA ARG A 152 -21.57 -4.13 8.20
C ARG A 152 -21.89 -3.82 9.67
N ASP A 153 -21.28 -4.57 10.58
CA ASP A 153 -21.55 -4.50 12.02
C ASP A 153 -20.47 -3.70 12.78
N GLY A 154 -19.53 -3.09 12.06
CA GLY A 154 -18.55 -2.13 12.59
C GLY A 154 -17.33 -2.74 13.29
N GLU A 155 -17.15 -4.06 13.24
CA GLU A 155 -16.04 -4.76 13.90
C GLU A 155 -14.69 -4.51 13.22
N VAL A 156 -14.69 -4.14 11.94
CA VAL A 156 -13.49 -3.73 11.21
C VAL A 156 -13.73 -2.36 10.59
N THR A 157 -12.86 -1.41 10.88
CA THR A 157 -12.85 -0.10 10.22
C THR A 157 -11.48 0.14 9.59
N VAL A 158 -11.46 0.62 8.36
CA VAL A 158 -10.24 0.98 7.63
C VAL A 158 -10.34 2.41 7.13
N ALA A 159 -9.21 3.10 7.13
CA ALA A 159 -9.10 4.44 6.62
C ALA A 159 -8.06 4.49 5.50
N ALA A 160 -8.30 5.30 4.48
CA ALA A 160 -7.31 5.58 3.46
C ALA A 160 -7.44 7.02 2.95
N SER A 161 -6.35 7.53 2.40
CA SER A 161 -6.37 8.75 1.60
C SER A 161 -5.66 8.50 0.28
N VAL A 162 -5.94 9.32 -0.71
CA VAL A 162 -5.35 9.13 -2.04
C VAL A 162 -3.86 9.46 -2.01
N ALA A 163 -3.47 10.52 -1.28
CA ALA A 163 -2.07 10.88 -1.12
C ALA A 163 -1.33 9.98 -0.10
N GLY A 164 -2.00 9.56 0.98
CA GLY A 164 -1.39 8.83 2.09
C GLY A 164 -1.45 7.30 1.98
N GLY A 165 -2.30 6.74 1.11
CA GLY A 165 -2.56 5.31 1.04
C GLY A 165 -3.33 4.80 2.26
N LEU A 166 -3.11 3.54 2.62
CA LEU A 166 -3.73 2.87 3.77
C LEU A 166 -3.32 3.55 5.09
N GLY A 167 -4.31 4.10 5.78
CA GLY A 167 -4.19 4.82 7.04
C GLY A 167 -4.50 3.94 8.24
N GLU A 168 -5.37 4.42 9.12
CA GLU A 168 -5.82 3.76 10.36
C GLU A 168 -6.59 2.45 10.05
N ILE A 169 -6.39 1.45 10.90
CA ILE A 169 -7.15 0.20 10.90
C ILE A 169 -7.55 -0.05 12.36
N THR A 170 -8.84 -0.25 12.58
CA THR A 170 -9.42 -0.52 13.89
C THR A 170 -10.18 -1.83 13.80
N VAL A 171 -10.03 -2.66 14.82
CA VAL A 171 -10.72 -3.94 14.92
C VAL A 171 -11.27 -4.11 16.33
N ASP A 172 -12.49 -4.64 16.45
CA ASP A 172 -13.06 -5.03 17.74
C ASP A 172 -12.30 -6.26 18.27
N GLY A 173 -11.68 -6.11 19.43
CA GLY A 173 -10.85 -7.14 20.05
C GLY A 173 -11.66 -8.32 20.60
N ASP A 174 -12.84 -8.08 21.15
CA ASP A 174 -13.69 -9.11 21.76
C ASP A 174 -14.32 -9.99 20.68
N TRP A 175 -14.76 -9.34 19.59
CA TRP A 175 -15.19 -10.05 18.39
C TRP A 175 -14.05 -10.85 17.77
N LEU A 176 -12.88 -10.24 17.56
CA LEU A 176 -11.74 -10.91 16.91
C LEU A 176 -11.24 -12.12 17.73
N ALA A 177 -11.30 -12.05 19.05
CA ALA A 177 -10.91 -13.13 19.94
C ALA A 177 -11.77 -14.40 19.75
N SER A 178 -13.03 -14.24 19.34
CA SER A 178 -14.01 -15.33 19.25
C SER A 178 -14.49 -15.66 17.83
N THR A 179 -14.23 -14.78 16.84
CA THR A 179 -14.73 -14.91 15.47
C THR A 179 -14.14 -16.10 14.70
N GLY A 180 -14.80 -16.50 13.62
CA GLY A 180 -14.28 -17.48 12.67
C GLY A 180 -13.45 -16.82 11.56
N VAL A 181 -12.61 -17.60 10.87
CA VAL A 181 -11.82 -17.14 9.72
C VAL A 181 -12.72 -16.53 8.63
N GLU A 182 -13.81 -17.23 8.29
CA GLU A 182 -14.77 -16.76 7.29
C GLU A 182 -15.37 -15.40 7.64
N LEU A 183 -15.81 -15.20 8.89
CA LEU A 183 -16.37 -13.92 9.34
C LEU A 183 -15.32 -12.81 9.35
N ALA A 184 -14.07 -13.12 9.75
CA ALA A 184 -12.97 -12.17 9.67
C ALA A 184 -12.65 -11.77 8.22
N HIS A 185 -12.67 -12.74 7.29
CA HIS A 185 -12.54 -12.49 5.86
C HIS A 185 -13.66 -11.57 5.36
N TYR A 186 -14.92 -11.88 5.68
CA TYR A 186 -16.06 -11.08 5.23
C TYR A 186 -16.02 -9.65 5.79
N ALA A 187 -15.75 -9.48 7.09
CA ALA A 187 -15.70 -8.16 7.70
C ALA A 187 -14.57 -7.29 7.12
N LEU A 188 -13.37 -7.86 6.92
CA LEU A 188 -12.26 -7.14 6.29
C LEU A 188 -12.59 -6.76 4.83
N ARG A 189 -13.20 -7.68 4.08
CA ARG A 189 -13.62 -7.45 2.70
C ARG A 189 -14.68 -6.36 2.61
N GLU A 190 -15.68 -6.38 3.49
CA GLU A 190 -16.72 -5.34 3.56
C GLU A 190 -16.14 -3.97 3.89
N ALA A 191 -15.24 -3.89 4.89
CA ALA A 191 -14.61 -2.63 5.26
C ALA A 191 -13.84 -2.00 4.08
N PHE A 192 -13.09 -2.79 3.31
CA PHE A 192 -12.39 -2.30 2.12
C PHE A 192 -13.33 -2.00 0.95
N HIS A 193 -14.41 -2.77 0.77
CA HIS A 193 -15.43 -2.48 -0.23
C HIS A 193 -16.10 -1.14 0.03
N ASP A 194 -16.59 -0.93 1.25
CA ASP A 194 -17.24 0.31 1.69
C ASP A 194 -16.28 1.52 1.58
N LEU A 195 -15.00 1.32 1.95
CA LEU A 195 -13.97 2.33 1.75
C LEU A 195 -13.87 2.75 0.27
N ARG A 196 -13.86 1.78 -0.66
CA ARG A 196 -13.76 2.04 -2.10
C ARG A 196 -15.00 2.73 -2.65
N GLU A 197 -16.20 2.33 -2.24
CA GLU A 197 -17.45 2.99 -2.64
C GLU A 197 -17.47 4.47 -2.24
N LYS A 198 -16.89 4.79 -1.07
CA LYS A 198 -16.77 6.17 -0.57
C LYS A 198 -15.57 6.92 -1.15
N GLY A 199 -14.65 6.23 -1.84
CA GLY A 199 -13.31 6.68 -2.23
C GLY A 199 -13.18 7.38 -3.59
N SER A 200 -14.25 8.00 -4.10
CA SER A 200 -14.23 8.84 -5.31
C SER A 200 -13.83 10.28 -4.99
N ILE A 201 -13.11 10.95 -5.90
CA ILE A 201 -12.60 12.34 -5.72
C ILE A 201 -13.29 13.33 -6.65
#